data_AF-A0A833T5L3-F1
#
_entry.id   AF-A0A833T5L3-F1
#
_cell.length_a   1.000
_cell.length_b   1.000
_cell.length_c   1.000
_cell.angle_alpha   90.00
_cell.angle_beta   90.00
_cell.angle_gamma   90.00
#
_symmetry.space_group_name_H-M   'P 1'
#
loop_
_entity.id
_entity.type
_entity.pdbx_description
1 polymer ?
#
loop_
_entity_poly.entity_id
_entity_poly.type
_entity_poly.pdbx_seq_one_letter_code
_entity_poly.pdbx_strand_id
1 'polypeptide(L)'
;MPAEGIRRATADRVRAAAREIAALQDRESQTFGPIATHHLAVHHARQPEGTALNVPADKTMRQALALDEATATLASAPSETEDDAAEIKVELFGVWVKIRVK
;
A
#
# COMPACT_ATOMS: atom_id res chain seq x y z
N MET A 1 26.85 30.01 10.26
CA MET A 1 26.37 28.64 10.01
C MET A 1 25.22 28.72 9.02
N PRO A 2 25.33 28.21 7.79
CA PRO A 2 24.17 28.18 6.91
C PRO A 2 23.14 27.25 7.55
N ALA A 3 21.88 27.68 7.62
CA ALA A 3 20.81 26.90 8.20
C ALA A 3 20.76 25.51 7.55
N GLU A 4 20.83 24.44 8.34
CA GLU A 4 20.56 23.08 7.89
C GLU A 4 19.07 22.97 7.54
N GLY A 5 18.71 23.53 6.40
CA GLY A 5 17.35 23.54 5.89
C GLY A 5 16.97 22.18 5.32
N ILE A 6 15.65 21.93 5.30
CA ILE A 6 15.02 20.82 4.60
C ILE A 6 15.58 20.74 3.18
N ARG A 7 16.24 19.64 2.85
CA ARG A 7 16.86 19.40 1.55
C ARG A 7 15.85 18.85 0.55
N ARG A 8 16.17 18.89 -0.74
CA ARG A 8 15.35 18.25 -1.78
C ARG A 8 15.48 16.73 -1.70
N ALA A 9 14.34 16.03 -1.76
CA ALA A 9 14.28 14.59 -1.96
C ALA A 9 14.54 14.26 -3.44
N THR A 10 15.81 14.22 -3.84
CA THR A 10 16.21 13.78 -5.18
C THR A 10 16.07 12.26 -5.30
N ALA A 11 15.98 11.75 -6.53
CA ALA A 11 15.82 10.32 -6.78
C ALA A 11 16.92 9.48 -6.10
N ASP A 12 18.17 9.92 -6.16
CA ASP A 12 19.29 9.20 -5.55
C ASP A 12 19.18 9.15 -4.02
N ARG A 13 18.71 10.23 -3.39
CA ARG A 13 18.53 10.31 -1.94
C ARG A 13 17.33 9.51 -1.47
N VAL A 14 16.26 9.47 -2.25
CA VAL A 14 15.11 8.58 -1.99
C VAL A 14 15.53 7.11 -2.11
N ARG A 15 16.35 6.75 -3.12
CA ARG A 15 16.90 5.39 -3.24
C ARG A 15 17.84 5.05 -2.07
N ALA A 16 18.66 5.98 -1.61
CA ALA A 16 19.49 5.79 -0.43
C ALA A 16 18.64 5.56 0.84
N ALA A 17 17.63 6.42 1.05
CA ALA A 17 16.68 6.27 2.14
C ALA A 17 15.93 4.93 2.11
N ALA A 18 15.50 4.48 0.92
CA ALA A 18 14.83 3.19 0.77
C ALA A 18 15.71 2.01 1.23
N ARG A 19 17.04 2.07 1.01
CA ARG A 19 17.98 1.05 1.51
C ARG A 19 18.11 1.08 3.04
N GLU A 20 18.16 2.27 3.61
CA GLU A 20 18.20 2.44 5.08
C GLU A 20 16.90 1.95 5.74
N ILE A 21 15.76 2.19 5.09
CA ILE A 21 14.45 1.70 5.54
C ILE A 21 14.40 0.17 5.49
N ALA A 22 14.90 -0.46 4.42
CA ALA A 22 14.97 -1.93 4.35
C ALA A 22 15.81 -2.51 5.51
N ALA A 23 16.97 -1.90 5.80
CA ALA A 23 17.80 -2.31 6.94
C ALA A 23 17.12 -2.09 8.30
N LEU A 24 16.32 -1.02 8.44
CA LEU A 24 15.52 -0.76 9.63
C LEU A 24 14.45 -1.84 9.83
N GLN A 25 13.72 -2.16 8.76
CA GLN A 25 12.67 -3.18 8.76
C GLN A 25 13.22 -4.56 9.15
N ASP A 26 14.38 -4.93 8.60
CA ASP A 26 15.07 -6.18 8.93
C ASP A 26 15.49 -6.21 10.42
N ARG A 27 16.03 -5.10 10.94
CA ARG A 27 16.49 -5.00 12.33
C ARG A 27 15.34 -5.04 13.34
N GLU A 28 14.22 -4.40 13.02
CA GLU A 28 13.11 -4.19 13.96
C GLU A 28 11.96 -5.17 13.76
N SER A 29 12.07 -6.11 12.80
CA SER A 29 11.00 -7.06 12.44
C SER A 29 9.67 -6.37 12.13
N GLN A 30 9.72 -5.11 11.69
CA GLN A 30 8.58 -4.31 11.29
C GLN A 30 8.54 -4.22 9.77
N THR A 31 7.35 -4.37 9.17
CA THR A 31 7.17 -4.17 7.73
C THR A 31 6.28 -2.97 7.46
N PHE A 32 6.74 -2.10 6.58
CA PHE A 32 5.94 -1.01 6.02
C PHE A 32 5.43 -1.42 4.64
N GLY A 33 4.17 -1.08 4.35
CA GLY A 33 3.65 -1.24 3.00
C GLY A 33 4.19 -0.18 2.05
N PRO A 34 3.90 -0.29 0.73
CA PRO A 34 4.48 0.57 -0.29
C PRO A 34 4.22 2.07 -0.07
N ILE A 35 3.06 2.43 0.47
CA ILE A 35 2.65 3.83 0.66
C ILE A 35 3.44 4.44 1.83
N ALA A 36 3.49 3.76 2.97
CA ALA A 36 4.26 4.18 4.14
C ALA A 36 5.76 4.22 3.84
N THR A 37 6.30 3.21 3.14
CA THR A 37 7.71 3.17 2.74
C THR A 37 8.07 4.35 1.83
N HIS A 38 7.21 4.67 0.86
CA HIS A 38 7.46 5.82 -0.02
C HIS A 38 7.46 7.14 0.75
N HIS A 39 6.46 7.34 1.62
CA HIS A 39 6.39 8.54 2.44
C HIS A 39 7.63 8.68 3.34
N LEU A 40 8.03 7.61 4.03
CA LEU A 40 9.20 7.59 4.89
C LEU A 40 10.49 7.86 4.11
N ALA A 41 10.64 7.30 2.91
CA ALA A 41 11.79 7.53 2.06
C ALA A 41 11.90 8.99 1.62
N VAL A 42 10.79 9.63 1.26
CA VAL A 42 10.75 11.06 0.91
C VAL A 42 11.01 11.93 2.13
N HIS A 43 10.43 11.60 3.29
CA HIS A 43 10.64 12.34 4.54
C HIS A 43 12.12 12.30 4.96
N HIS A 44 12.74 11.12 4.92
CA HIS A 44 14.15 10.93 5.28
C HIS A 44 15.10 11.56 4.26
N ALA A 45 14.82 11.44 2.97
CA ALA A 45 15.63 12.07 1.92
C ALA A 45 15.68 13.61 2.02
N ARG A 46 14.73 14.23 2.71
CA ARG A 46 14.72 15.67 2.98
C ARG A 46 15.58 16.07 4.18
N GLN A 47 15.95 15.12 5.03
CA GLN A 47 16.77 15.42 6.20
C GLN A 47 18.22 15.71 5.80
N PRO A 48 18.98 16.41 6.66
CA PRO A 48 20.43 16.51 6.54
C PRO A 48 21.10 15.12 6.50
N GLU A 49 22.24 15.03 5.84
CA GLU A 49 23.06 13.80 5.88
C GLU A 49 23.47 13.46 7.32
N GLY A 50 23.49 12.17 7.64
CA GLY A 50 23.79 11.68 8.99
C GLY A 50 22.63 11.76 9.97
N THR A 51 21.48 12.32 9.59
CA THR A 51 20.25 12.24 10.39
C THR A 51 19.86 10.77 10.57
N ALA A 52 19.60 10.35 11.79
CA ALA A 52 19.12 9.00 12.05
C ALA A 52 17.73 8.82 11.43
N LEU A 53 17.54 7.69 10.74
CA LEU A 53 16.23 7.31 10.24
C LEU A 53 15.29 7.08 11.43
N ASN A 54 14.18 7.83 11.46
CA ASN A 54 13.09 7.65 12.42
C ASN A 54 11.76 7.70 11.67
N VAL A 55 10.79 6.93 12.15
CA VAL A 55 9.42 6.94 11.65
C VAL A 55 8.72 8.20 12.16
N PRO A 56 8.23 9.10 11.29
CA PRO A 56 7.57 10.31 11.74
C PRO A 56 6.21 9.99 12.38
N ALA A 57 5.91 10.63 13.51
CA ALA A 57 4.63 10.47 14.23
C ALA A 57 3.52 11.40 13.70
N ASP A 58 3.64 11.88 12.46
CA ASP A 58 2.70 12.84 11.89
C ASP A 58 1.40 12.18 11.39
N LYS A 59 0.46 12.99 10.92
CA LYS A 59 -0.84 12.51 10.42
C LYS A 59 -0.69 11.76 9.09
N THR A 60 0.25 12.16 8.25
CA THR A 60 0.45 11.59 6.92
C THR A 60 1.03 10.18 7.02
N MET A 61 1.99 9.94 7.92
CA MET A 61 2.51 8.61 8.20
C MET A 61 1.41 7.66 8.71
N ARG A 62 0.57 8.13 9.66
CA ARG A 62 -0.56 7.32 10.15
C ARG A 62 -1.56 6.99 9.03
N GLN A 63 -1.85 7.94 8.16
CA GLN A 63 -2.72 7.71 7.00
C GLN A 63 -2.09 6.73 6.00
N ALA A 64 -0.78 6.84 5.74
CA ALA A 64 -0.08 5.93 4.85
C ALA A 64 -0.12 4.48 5.36
N LEU A 65 0.10 4.27 6.67
CA LEU A 65 -0.03 2.97 7.31
C LEU A 65 -1.45 2.39 7.18
N ALA A 66 -2.48 3.21 7.44
CA ALA A 66 -3.87 2.77 7.31
C ALA A 66 -4.24 2.40 5.87
N LEU A 67 -3.70 3.13 4.87
CA LEU A 67 -3.91 2.81 3.45
C LEU A 67 -3.19 1.52 3.03
N ASP A 68 -1.99 1.27 3.56
CA ASP A 68 -1.28 0.01 3.33
C ASP A 68 -2.07 -1.18 3.91
N GLU A 69 -2.61 -1.05 5.11
CA GLU A 69 -3.47 -2.06 5.76
C GLU A 69 -4.76 -2.31 4.96
N ALA A 70 -5.42 -1.24 4.50
CA ALA A 70 -6.62 -1.35 3.65
C ALA A 70 -6.29 -2.05 2.32
N THR A 71 -5.15 -1.72 1.71
CA THR A 71 -4.69 -2.35 0.46
C THR A 71 -4.41 -3.84 0.66
N ALA A 72 -3.76 -4.22 1.76
CA ALA A 72 -3.52 -5.61 2.11
C ALA A 72 -4.82 -6.39 2.35
N THR A 73 -5.81 -5.75 3.00
CA THR A 73 -7.14 -6.32 3.23
C THR A 73 -7.87 -6.56 1.91
N LEU A 74 -7.86 -5.58 1.00
CA LEU A 74 -8.47 -5.70 -0.32
C LEU A 74 -7.80 -6.78 -1.18
N ALA A 75 -6.48 -6.90 -1.12
CA ALA A 75 -5.74 -7.94 -1.83
C ALA A 75 -6.00 -9.35 -1.28
N SER A 76 -6.37 -9.45 0.00
CA SER A 76 -6.67 -10.73 0.67
C SER A 76 -8.14 -11.11 0.58
N ALA A 77 -9.01 -10.18 0.16
CA ALA A 77 -10.42 -10.49 -0.05
C ALA A 77 -10.54 -11.53 -1.17
N PRO A 78 -11.37 -12.57 -1.00
CA PRO A 78 -11.68 -13.46 -2.12
C PRO A 78 -12.23 -12.59 -3.25
N SER A 79 -11.71 -12.77 -4.47
CA SER A 79 -12.34 -12.16 -5.62
C SER A 79 -13.79 -12.65 -5.61
N GLU A 80 -14.73 -11.74 -5.39
CA GLU A 80 -16.10 -11.92 -5.86
C GLU A 80 -15.97 -12.02 -7.38
N THR A 81 -15.65 -13.23 -7.82
CA THR A 81 -15.93 -13.65 -9.18
C THR A 81 -17.45 -13.62 -9.18
N GLU A 82 -18.02 -12.51 -9.64
CA GLU A 82 -19.36 -12.49 -10.21
C GLU A 82 -19.35 -13.56 -11.30
N ASP A 83 -19.56 -14.81 -10.88
CA ASP A 83 -20.16 -15.83 -11.70
C ASP A 83 -21.62 -15.36 -11.80
N ASP A 84 -21.84 -14.29 -12.58
CA ASP A 84 -23.11 -13.62 -12.92
C ASP A 84 -24.03 -14.54 -13.72
N ALA A 85 -23.94 -15.83 -13.45
CA ALA A 85 -24.73 -16.84 -14.04
C ALA A 85 -26.04 -16.94 -13.27
N ALA A 86 -27.02 -16.11 -13.64
CA ALA A 86 -28.36 -16.21 -13.09
C ALA A 86 -29.04 -17.49 -13.59
N GLU A 87 -29.64 -18.26 -12.67
CA GLU A 87 -30.48 -19.41 -13.03
C GLU A 87 -31.92 -18.91 -13.22
N ILE A 88 -32.41 -18.91 -14.46
CA ILE A 88 -33.79 -18.57 -14.77
C ILE A 88 -34.60 -19.83 -15.07
N LYS A 89 -35.85 -19.86 -14.62
CA LYS A 89 -36.82 -20.91 -14.99
C LYS A 89 -37.64 -20.42 -16.18
N VAL A 90 -37.59 -21.17 -17.28
CA VAL A 90 -38.34 -20.88 -18.51
C VAL A 90 -39.27 -22.05 -18.79
N GLU A 91 -40.52 -21.76 -19.15
CA GLU A 91 -41.47 -22.77 -19.60
C GLU A 91 -41.31 -23.01 -21.10
N LEU A 92 -40.94 -24.24 -21.47
CA LEU A 92 -40.81 -24.69 -22.85
C LEU A 92 -41.70 -25.92 -23.05
N PHE A 93 -42.66 -25.82 -23.96
CA PHE A 93 -43.60 -26.91 -24.28
C PHE A 93 -44.34 -27.49 -23.06
N GLY A 94 -44.72 -26.65 -22.10
CA GLY A 94 -45.41 -27.06 -20.87
C GLY A 94 -44.49 -27.69 -19.81
N VAL A 95 -43.17 -27.62 -19.99
CA VAL A 95 -42.17 -28.12 -19.04
C VAL A 95 -41.30 -26.96 -18.55
N TRP A 96 -41.11 -26.87 -17.24
CA TRP A 96 -40.22 -25.89 -16.61
C TRP A 96 -38.76 -26.34 -16.70
N VAL A 97 -37.93 -25.59 -17.42
CA VAL A 97 -36.50 -25.84 -17.59
C VAL A 97 -35.70 -24.75 -16.90
N LYS A 98 -34.66 -25.15 -16.15
CA LYS A 98 -33.68 -24.22 -15.55
C LYS A 98 -32.56 -23.96 -16.54
N ILE A 99 -32.32 -22.69 -16.85
CA ILE A 99 -31.28 -22.26 -17.79
C ILE A 99 -30.32 -21.34 -17.04
N ARG A 100 -29.02 -21.62 -17.18
CA ARG A 100 -27.94 -20.78 -16.65
C ARG A 100 -27.58 -19.75 -17.73
N VAL A 101 -27.77 -18.47 -17.44
CA VAL A 101 -27.53 -17.37 -18.38
C VAL A 101 -26.36 -16.54 -17.85
N LYS A 102 -25.36 -16.31 -18.70
CA LYS A 102 -24.27 -15.35 -18.47
C LYS A 102 -24.59 -14.03 -19.14
#